data_AF-A0A8C4ZIJ4-F1
#
_entry.id   AF-A0A8C4ZIJ4-F1
#
_cell.length_a   1.000
_cell.length_b   1.000
_cell.length_c   1.000
_cell.angle_alpha   90.00
_cell.angle_beta   90.00
_cell.angle_gamma   90.00
#
_symmetry.space_group_name_H-M   'P 1'
#
loop_
_entity.id
_entity.type
_entity.pdbx_description
1 polymer ?
#
loop_
_entity_poly.entity_id
_entity_poly.type
_entity_poly.pdbx_seq_one_letter_code
_entity_poly.pdbx_strand_id
1 'polypeptide(L)'
;MSTTDRDSRPAPPTSLPLQGGGGGGGPAQRKKLSAPPISLSLDQSEDELGETPDDLDIDVDDLDTPDEGDNLDYTDHEMDWDDPRAANRSGAREPVEPIPTCSAEEERQEGQLWRAVVIGEQEHRINMKSIEPYQKVISHGGYYGNGVHAIIVFAACFLPDSDSEDYHEVMENLFLYVISTLELMVAEDYMIVYLNGATPHRRMPGLGWLKRCYQMIDRRLRKNLKSFIIVHPSWFIRTILAITRPFISTKFSNKIKYVNSLDELRELIPMEYVHIPECIIRLDEELKEATESSKINSFLLGPEPSASRTQNKPDEAGVSPS
;
A
#
# COMPACT_ATOMS: atom_id res chain seq x y z
N MET A 1 -6.12 12.14 60.63
CA MET A 1 -4.81 11.96 59.95
C MET A 1 -5.15 11.70 58.49
N SER A 2 -5.30 12.75 57.67
CA SER A 2 -4.24 13.38 56.83
C SER A 2 -3.78 12.42 55.72
N THR A 3 -3.77 12.71 54.42
CA THR A 3 -4.00 13.90 53.55
C THR A 3 -3.94 13.41 52.10
N THR A 4 -4.78 13.98 51.21
CA THR A 4 -4.55 14.37 49.78
C THR A 4 -3.88 13.38 48.78
N ASP A 5 -4.14 13.35 47.47
CA ASP A 5 -4.63 14.37 46.53
C ASP A 5 -5.16 13.71 45.24
N ARG A 6 -6.13 14.37 44.60
CA ARG A 6 -6.69 14.04 43.27
C ARG A 6 -5.90 14.81 42.21
N ASP A 7 -5.30 14.13 41.24
CA ASP A 7 -4.67 14.82 40.10
C ASP A 7 -5.66 14.92 38.93
N SER A 8 -6.34 16.07 38.87
CA SER A 8 -7.22 16.49 37.77
C SER A 8 -6.43 17.39 36.83
N ARG A 9 -6.07 16.88 35.65
CA ARG A 9 -5.35 17.65 34.63
C ARG A 9 -6.28 18.69 33.98
N PRO A 10 -5.93 19.98 33.93
CA PRO A 10 -6.79 20.99 33.28
C PRO A 10 -6.62 20.97 31.76
N ALA A 11 -7.73 21.17 31.05
CA ALA A 11 -7.78 21.34 29.59
C ALA A 11 -7.30 22.75 29.17
N PRO A 12 -6.75 22.91 27.95
CA PRO A 12 -6.20 24.20 27.51
C PRO A 12 -7.31 25.21 27.18
N PRO A 13 -7.09 26.52 27.43
CA PRO A 13 -8.10 27.56 27.21
C PRO A 13 -8.31 27.84 25.71
N THR A 14 -9.57 27.95 25.28
CA THR A 14 -10.00 28.07 23.87
C THR A 14 -10.51 29.48 23.50
N SER A 15 -10.13 30.53 24.24
CA SER A 15 -10.42 31.91 23.83
C SER A 15 -9.63 32.94 24.64
N LEU A 16 -9.26 34.03 23.97
CA LEU A 16 -8.63 35.23 24.55
C LEU A 16 -9.71 36.28 24.85
N PRO A 17 -9.86 36.76 26.10
CA PRO A 17 -10.78 37.85 26.39
C PRO A 17 -10.11 39.19 26.06
N LEU A 18 -10.59 39.88 25.03
CA LEU A 18 -10.31 41.30 24.81
C LEU A 18 -11.33 42.12 25.60
N GLN A 19 -10.94 42.56 26.79
CA GLN A 19 -11.70 43.55 27.56
C GLN A 19 -10.89 44.85 27.67
N GLY A 20 -11.35 45.86 26.93
CA GLY A 20 -10.93 47.25 27.04
C GLY A 20 -12.11 48.13 26.65
N GLY A 21 -12.83 48.62 27.66
CA GLY A 21 -13.98 49.50 27.48
C GLY A 21 -13.57 50.96 27.25
N GLY A 22 -14.42 51.67 26.50
CA GLY A 22 -14.74 53.08 26.75
C GLY A 22 -13.76 54.16 26.26
N GLY A 23 -14.10 54.78 25.13
CA GLY A 23 -14.06 56.23 24.95
C GLY A 23 -12.76 56.89 24.45
N GLY A 24 -12.87 57.58 23.31
CA GLY A 24 -12.00 58.72 22.96
C GLY A 24 -11.01 58.45 21.83
N GLY A 25 -11.02 59.32 20.81
CA GLY A 25 -10.33 59.13 19.52
C GLY A 25 -8.80 59.16 19.58
N GLY A 26 -8.19 58.45 18.60
CA GLY A 26 -6.75 58.43 18.30
C GLY A 26 -6.40 57.28 17.35
N PRO A 27 -5.47 57.43 16.39
CA PRO A 27 -5.25 56.46 15.33
C PRO A 27 -4.61 55.16 15.86
N ALA A 28 -5.08 54.02 15.35
CA ALA A 28 -4.64 52.69 15.74
C ALA A 28 -3.14 52.46 15.43
N GLN A 29 -2.31 52.32 16.46
CA GLN A 29 -0.93 51.90 16.30
C GLN A 29 -0.89 50.39 15.99
N ARG A 30 -0.50 50.03 14.75
CA ARG A 30 -0.13 48.65 14.38
C ARG A 30 1.09 48.25 15.19
N LYS A 31 0.93 47.32 16.14
CA LYS A 31 2.07 46.67 16.83
C LYS A 31 2.81 45.78 15.82
N LYS A 32 3.88 46.32 15.24
CA LYS A 32 4.87 45.54 14.48
C LYS A 32 5.66 44.69 15.47
N LEU A 33 5.60 43.36 15.32
CA LEU A 33 6.49 42.44 16.02
C LEU A 33 7.81 42.38 15.24
N SER A 34 8.91 42.75 15.88
CA SER A 34 10.27 42.62 15.33
C SER A 34 10.76 41.19 15.55
N ALA A 35 11.17 40.53 14.47
CA ALA A 35 11.86 39.24 14.54
C ALA A 35 13.33 39.44 14.99
N PRO A 36 13.91 38.52 15.79
CA PRO A 36 15.30 38.60 16.21
C PRO A 36 16.27 38.39 15.02
N PRO A 37 17.46 39.03 15.03
CA PRO A 37 18.43 38.87 13.96
C PRO A 37 19.10 37.51 14.03
N ILE A 38 18.92 36.69 13.00
CA ILE A 38 19.66 35.45 12.77
C ILE A 38 21.02 35.78 12.14
N SER A 39 22.10 35.62 12.91
CA SER A 39 23.46 35.68 12.39
C SER A 39 23.87 34.28 11.90
N LEU A 40 23.80 34.06 10.60
CA LEU A 40 24.35 32.87 9.95
C LEU A 40 25.75 33.21 9.44
N SER A 41 26.77 32.81 10.19
CA SER A 41 28.15 32.77 9.71
C SER A 41 28.31 31.51 8.86
N LEU A 42 28.30 31.67 7.54
CA LEU A 42 28.79 30.64 6.61
C LEU A 42 30.32 30.66 6.68
N ASP A 43 30.88 29.62 7.28
CA ASP A 43 32.31 29.34 7.21
C ASP A 43 32.63 28.71 5.85
N GLN A 44 33.62 29.28 5.19
CA GLN A 44 34.19 28.82 3.94
C GLN A 44 34.99 27.54 4.18
N SER A 45 34.68 26.48 3.43
CA SER A 45 35.67 25.44 3.14
C SER A 45 35.68 25.18 1.65
N GLU A 46 36.68 25.76 1.01
CA GLU A 46 37.11 25.52 -0.37
C GLU A 46 37.86 24.18 -0.45
N ASP A 47 37.70 23.51 -1.61
CA ASP A 47 38.60 22.54 -2.25
C ASP A 47 38.77 21.14 -1.58
N GLU A 48 38.84 20.00 -2.29
CA GLU A 48 39.48 19.70 -3.57
C GLU A 48 39.03 18.29 -4.09
N LEU A 49 38.84 18.15 -5.42
CA LEU A 49 39.11 16.99 -6.34
C LEU A 49 38.66 15.55 -5.96
N GLY A 50 38.06 14.73 -6.83
CA GLY A 50 37.79 14.76 -8.26
C GLY A 50 37.25 13.39 -8.73
N GLU A 51 37.18 13.22 -10.05
CA GLU A 51 36.80 12.04 -10.86
C GLU A 51 35.41 12.12 -11.54
N THR A 52 35.43 12.67 -12.77
CA THR A 52 34.47 12.40 -13.84
C THR A 52 34.71 11.00 -14.42
N PRO A 53 33.66 10.34 -14.93
CA PRO A 53 33.68 10.08 -16.37
C PRO A 53 32.31 10.21 -17.08
N ASP A 54 32.44 10.57 -18.36
CA ASP A 54 31.55 10.30 -19.51
C ASP A 54 30.43 11.32 -19.86
N ASP A 55 30.83 12.31 -20.66
CA ASP A 55 30.33 12.62 -22.01
C ASP A 55 28.86 12.24 -22.33
N LEU A 56 27.97 13.20 -22.10
CA LEU A 56 26.72 13.35 -22.86
C LEU A 56 26.71 14.75 -23.46
N ASP A 57 27.22 14.87 -24.68
CA ASP A 57 27.05 16.05 -25.52
C ASP A 57 25.56 16.19 -25.85
N ILE A 58 24.86 17.04 -25.10
CA ILE A 58 23.57 17.59 -25.53
C ILE A 58 23.89 18.83 -26.36
N ASP A 59 23.77 18.72 -27.68
CA ASP A 59 23.81 19.86 -28.59
C ASP A 59 22.62 20.81 -28.26
N VAL A 60 22.92 21.97 -27.70
CA VAL A 60 21.94 23.00 -27.28
C VAL A 60 21.56 23.92 -28.46
N ASP A 61 21.99 23.62 -29.68
CA ASP A 61 21.69 24.41 -30.89
C ASP A 61 20.52 23.85 -31.73
N ASP A 62 19.86 22.76 -31.30
CA ASP A 62 18.77 22.11 -32.06
C ASP A 62 17.38 22.28 -31.41
N LEU A 63 17.18 23.35 -30.63
CA LEU A 63 15.86 23.76 -30.16
C LEU A 63 15.28 24.82 -31.10
N ASP A 64 14.60 24.37 -32.16
CA ASP A 64 13.80 25.24 -33.03
C ASP A 64 12.80 26.06 -32.20
N THR A 65 13.07 27.36 -32.06
CA THR A 65 12.06 28.35 -31.68
C THR A 65 11.02 28.44 -32.80
N PRO A 66 9.73 28.14 -32.56
CA PRO A 66 8.70 28.49 -33.51
C PRO A 66 8.55 30.01 -33.51
N ASP A 67 9.26 30.65 -34.44
CA ASP A 67 8.96 31.97 -34.98
C ASP A 67 7.83 31.80 -35.98
N GLU A 68 6.61 32.22 -35.63
CA GLU A 68 5.67 32.83 -36.56
C GLU A 68 4.65 33.60 -35.70
N GLY A 69 4.67 34.92 -35.88
CA GLY A 69 3.79 35.84 -35.16
C GLY A 69 2.33 35.73 -35.60
N ASP A 70 1.43 36.01 -34.65
CA ASP A 70 0.18 36.66 -34.98
C ASP A 70 0.01 37.88 -34.07
N ASN A 71 -0.09 39.04 -34.71
CA ASN A 71 -0.28 40.34 -34.07
C ASN A 71 -1.66 40.39 -33.42
N LEU A 72 -1.71 40.37 -32.09
CA LEU A 72 -2.87 40.87 -31.36
C LEU A 72 -2.49 42.14 -30.61
N ASP A 73 -2.93 43.24 -31.19
CA ASP A 73 -2.96 44.59 -30.62
C ASP A 73 -3.68 44.57 -29.26
N TYR A 74 -2.89 44.51 -28.18
CA TYR A 74 -3.33 44.83 -26.83
C TYR A 74 -2.68 46.14 -26.42
N THR A 75 -3.03 47.20 -27.13
CA THR A 75 -2.95 48.54 -26.54
C THR A 75 -4.21 48.80 -25.72
N ASP A 76 -3.97 49.30 -24.50
CA ASP A 76 -4.91 50.04 -23.67
C ASP A 76 -6.03 49.24 -22.97
N HIS A 77 -5.73 48.69 -21.79
CA HIS A 77 -6.64 48.70 -20.62
C HIS A 77 -5.78 48.56 -19.35
N GLU A 78 -5.09 49.65 -19.00
CA GLU A 78 -4.58 49.87 -17.65
C GLU A 78 -5.81 50.04 -16.74
N MET A 79 -6.32 48.95 -16.17
CA MET A 79 -7.35 49.03 -15.13
C MET A 79 -6.73 49.67 -13.88
N ASP A 80 -6.87 50.98 -13.80
CA ASP A 80 -6.62 51.79 -12.62
C ASP A 80 -7.65 51.43 -11.54
N TRP A 81 -7.24 50.65 -10.55
CA TRP A 81 -8.12 50.12 -9.49
C TRP A 81 -8.60 51.19 -8.49
N ASP A 82 -8.29 52.47 -8.71
CA ASP A 82 -8.56 53.57 -7.79
C ASP A 82 -9.46 54.70 -8.35
N ASP A 83 -10.21 54.51 -9.46
CA ASP A 83 -11.20 55.51 -9.92
C ASP A 83 -12.65 55.20 -9.47
N PRO A 84 -13.25 55.99 -8.54
CA PRO A 84 -14.63 55.83 -8.09
C PRO A 84 -15.70 56.21 -9.14
N ARG A 85 -15.34 56.57 -10.38
CA ARG A 85 -16.29 56.96 -11.45
C ARG A 85 -16.64 55.86 -12.45
N ALA A 86 -16.09 54.65 -12.32
CA ALA A 86 -16.43 53.51 -13.19
C ALA A 86 -17.84 52.91 -12.94
N ALA A 87 -18.65 53.48 -12.03
CA ALA A 87 -19.94 52.93 -11.62
C ALA A 87 -21.10 53.13 -12.62
N ASN A 88 -20.88 53.72 -13.81
CA ASN A 88 -21.98 54.10 -14.71
C ASN A 88 -21.87 53.58 -16.15
N ARG A 89 -21.12 52.50 -16.40
CA ARG A 89 -21.24 51.75 -17.65
C ARG A 89 -22.17 50.55 -17.45
N SER A 90 -23.35 50.66 -18.05
CA SER A 90 -24.33 49.58 -18.21
C SER A 90 -23.78 48.53 -19.19
N GLY A 91 -22.92 47.65 -18.69
CA GLY A 91 -22.55 46.38 -19.32
C GLY A 91 -23.06 45.25 -18.45
N ALA A 92 -23.78 44.29 -19.04
CA ALA A 92 -24.36 43.15 -18.33
C ALA A 92 -23.25 42.41 -17.55
N ARG A 93 -23.31 42.50 -16.21
CA ARG A 93 -22.44 41.76 -15.31
C ARG A 93 -22.95 40.32 -15.30
N GLU A 94 -22.19 39.40 -15.90
CA GLU A 94 -22.47 37.96 -15.74
C GLU A 94 -22.54 37.65 -14.23
N PRO A 95 -23.53 36.85 -13.78
CA PRO A 95 -23.61 36.47 -12.38
C PRO A 95 -22.37 35.63 -12.05
N VAL A 96 -21.45 36.23 -11.30
CA VAL A 96 -20.34 35.50 -10.69
C VAL A 96 -20.96 34.52 -9.72
N GLU A 97 -20.98 33.23 -10.08
CA GLU A 97 -21.39 32.19 -9.16
C GLU A 97 -20.42 32.20 -7.97
N PRO A 98 -20.94 32.25 -6.73
CA PRO A 98 -20.08 32.24 -5.56
C PRO A 98 -19.33 30.91 -5.52
N ILE A 99 -18.00 30.99 -5.36
CA ILE A 99 -17.15 29.82 -5.14
C ILE A 99 -17.75 29.05 -3.96
N PRO A 100 -18.06 27.75 -4.12
CA PRO A 100 -18.59 26.93 -3.04
C PRO A 100 -17.69 27.06 -1.79
N THR A 101 -18.25 27.59 -0.71
CA THR A 101 -17.51 27.75 0.55
C THR A 101 -17.52 26.42 1.28
N CYS A 102 -16.44 25.66 1.15
CA CYS A 102 -16.21 24.46 1.97
C CYS A 102 -16.06 24.88 3.44
N SER A 103 -16.74 24.19 4.35
CA SER A 103 -16.59 24.48 5.78
C SER A 103 -15.21 24.01 6.27
N ALA A 104 -14.65 24.67 7.29
CA ALA A 104 -13.38 24.24 7.89
C ALA A 104 -13.43 22.83 8.51
N GLU A 105 -14.63 22.27 8.69
CA GLU A 105 -14.86 20.88 9.09
C GLU A 105 -14.78 19.93 7.89
N GLU A 106 -15.37 20.30 6.75
CA GLU A 106 -15.28 19.54 5.50
C GLU A 106 -13.84 19.52 4.95
N GLU A 107 -13.11 20.63 4.99
CA GLU A 107 -11.68 20.66 4.60
C GLU A 107 -10.81 19.80 5.53
N ARG A 108 -11.12 19.76 6.83
CA ARG A 108 -10.44 18.89 7.80
C ARG A 108 -10.72 17.42 7.52
N GLN A 109 -11.97 17.10 7.17
CA GLN A 109 -12.35 15.74 6.80
C GLN A 109 -11.68 15.34 5.49
N GLU A 110 -11.65 16.20 4.46
CA GLU A 110 -10.95 15.94 3.19
C GLU A 110 -9.44 15.77 3.36
N GLY A 111 -8.80 16.54 4.23
CA GLY A 111 -7.40 16.37 4.61
C GLY A 111 -7.13 15.04 5.35
N GLN A 112 -8.16 14.45 5.98
CA GLN A 112 -8.10 13.16 6.67
C GLN A 112 -8.29 11.96 5.71
N LEU A 113 -8.85 12.20 4.51
CA LEU A 113 -9.09 11.17 3.50
C LEU A 113 -7.80 10.76 2.78
N TRP A 114 -6.80 11.62 2.71
CA TRP A 114 -5.56 11.34 1.97
C TRP A 114 -4.38 11.22 2.91
N ARG A 115 -3.64 10.12 2.80
CA ARG A 115 -2.38 9.90 3.51
C ARG A 115 -1.21 9.97 2.54
N ALA A 116 -0.32 10.93 2.73
CA ALA A 116 0.96 10.97 2.01
C ALA A 116 1.90 9.89 2.56
N VAL A 117 2.54 9.13 1.67
CA VAL A 117 3.55 8.12 1.99
C VAL A 117 4.70 8.23 0.99
N VAL A 118 5.92 7.97 1.45
CA VAL A 118 7.08 7.88 0.56
C VAL A 118 7.42 6.41 0.41
N ILE A 119 7.39 5.89 -0.82
CA ILE A 119 7.75 4.51 -1.13
C ILE A 119 8.92 4.56 -2.11
N GLY A 120 10.08 4.10 -1.65
CA GLY A 120 11.34 4.34 -2.35
C GLY A 120 11.69 5.84 -2.33
N GLU A 121 11.74 6.45 -3.52
CA GLU A 121 12.06 7.88 -3.69
C GLU A 121 10.85 8.71 -4.17
N GLN A 122 9.68 8.07 -4.31
CA GLN A 122 8.47 8.69 -4.82
C GLN A 122 7.46 8.95 -3.69
N GLU A 123 6.86 10.14 -3.71
CA GLU A 123 5.73 10.47 -2.86
C GLU A 123 4.44 9.97 -3.52
N HIS A 124 3.65 9.23 -2.75
CA HIS A 124 2.34 8.73 -3.13
C HIS A 124 1.28 9.24 -2.16
N ARG A 125 0.05 9.42 -2.65
CA ARG A 125 -1.11 9.78 -1.82
C ARG A 125 -2.10 8.63 -1.84
N ILE A 126 -2.48 8.16 -0.66
CA ILE A 126 -3.40 7.06 -0.46
C ILE A 126 -4.76 7.63 -0.05
N ASN A 127 -5.81 7.29 -0.79
CA ASN A 127 -7.19 7.54 -0.36
C ASN A 127 -7.57 6.54 0.76
N MET A 128 -7.52 6.98 2.01
CA MET A 128 -7.81 6.18 3.19
C MET A 128 -9.27 5.74 3.29
N LYS A 129 -10.20 6.53 2.76
CA LYS A 129 -11.64 6.23 2.80
C LYS A 129 -12.00 5.10 1.85
N SER A 130 -11.43 5.07 0.64
CA SER A 130 -11.72 4.00 -0.32
C SER A 130 -11.22 2.63 0.16
N ILE A 131 -10.17 2.60 0.98
CA ILE A 131 -9.55 1.37 1.48
C ILE A 131 -9.99 0.96 2.89
N GLU A 132 -10.73 1.79 3.62
CA GLU A 132 -11.18 1.54 5.00
C GLU A 132 -11.77 0.12 5.20
N PRO A 133 -12.65 -0.39 4.32
CA PRO A 133 -13.25 -1.72 4.50
C PRO A 133 -12.22 -2.86 4.41
N TYR A 134 -11.07 -2.61 3.78
CA TYR A 134 -10.08 -3.61 3.39
C TYR A 134 -8.79 -3.53 4.21
N GLN A 135 -8.65 -2.57 5.13
CA GLN A 135 -7.42 -2.40 5.93
C GLN A 135 -7.04 -3.63 6.74
N LYS A 136 -8.01 -4.48 7.10
CA LYS A 136 -7.81 -5.77 7.78
C LYS A 136 -7.02 -6.79 6.94
N VAL A 137 -6.77 -6.51 5.66
CA VAL A 137 -5.93 -7.35 4.80
C VAL A 137 -4.52 -7.54 5.35
N ILE A 138 -4.02 -6.59 6.15
CA ILE A 138 -2.70 -6.66 6.78
C ILE A 138 -2.81 -6.47 8.29
N SER A 139 -2.09 -7.28 9.06
CA SER A 139 -2.04 -7.16 10.53
C SER A 139 -0.70 -7.67 11.09
N HIS A 140 -0.40 -7.27 12.32
CA HIS A 140 0.77 -7.74 13.06
C HIS A 140 0.41 -9.02 13.84
N GLY A 141 1.11 -10.11 13.54
CA GLY A 141 0.90 -11.44 14.13
C GLY A 141 1.77 -11.75 15.35
N GLY A 142 2.45 -10.75 15.92
CA GLY A 142 3.38 -10.93 17.03
C GLY A 142 4.83 -11.00 16.56
N TYR A 143 5.70 -11.55 17.41
CA TYR A 143 7.13 -11.63 17.16
C TYR A 143 7.64 -13.07 17.31
N TYR A 144 8.65 -13.44 16.53
CA TYR A 144 9.38 -14.71 16.65
C TYR A 144 10.84 -14.48 17.04
N GLY A 145 11.56 -15.57 17.34
CA GLY A 145 12.99 -15.51 17.65
C GLY A 145 13.28 -14.69 18.92
N ASN A 146 12.60 -15.03 20.03
CA ASN A 146 12.68 -14.33 21.31
C ASN A 146 12.20 -12.86 21.28
N GLY A 147 11.27 -12.54 20.37
CA GLY A 147 10.63 -11.22 20.33
C GLY A 147 11.32 -10.19 19.43
N VAL A 148 12.33 -10.60 18.65
CA VAL A 148 13.15 -9.68 17.84
C VAL A 148 12.53 -9.41 16.47
N HIS A 149 11.89 -10.42 15.88
CA HIS A 149 11.51 -10.37 14.48
C HIS A 149 9.99 -10.41 14.31
N ALA A 150 9.43 -9.47 13.55
CA ALA A 150 7.98 -9.35 13.39
C ALA A 150 7.41 -10.49 12.51
N ILE A 151 6.17 -10.87 12.81
CA ILE A 151 5.32 -11.71 11.97
C ILE A 151 4.24 -10.81 11.38
N ILE A 152 4.19 -10.73 10.06
CA ILE A 152 3.18 -9.94 9.35
C ILE A 152 2.17 -10.91 8.73
N VAL A 153 0.90 -10.69 8.98
CA VAL A 153 -0.19 -11.52 8.46
C VAL A 153 -0.89 -10.77 7.34
N PHE A 154 -0.95 -11.38 6.17
CA PHE A 154 -1.71 -10.90 5.03
C PHE A 154 -2.91 -11.83 4.80
N ALA A 155 -4.12 -11.34 5.01
CA ALA A 155 -5.36 -12.08 4.88
C ALA A 155 -6.08 -11.75 3.57
N ALA A 156 -5.86 -12.57 2.54
CA ALA A 156 -6.36 -12.32 1.19
C ALA A 156 -7.89 -12.33 1.08
N CYS A 157 -8.60 -12.91 2.05
CA CYS A 157 -10.07 -12.90 2.09
C CYS A 157 -10.65 -11.48 2.22
N PHE A 158 -9.88 -10.52 2.75
CA PHE A 158 -10.26 -9.11 2.87
C PHE A 158 -9.88 -8.27 1.64
N LEU A 159 -9.42 -8.87 0.55
CA LEU A 159 -9.19 -8.14 -0.70
C LEU A 159 -10.52 -7.68 -1.34
N PRO A 160 -10.52 -6.52 -2.01
CA PRO A 160 -11.65 -6.05 -2.82
C PRO A 160 -12.09 -7.08 -3.86
N ASP A 161 -13.39 -7.07 -4.16
CA ASP A 161 -13.97 -7.87 -5.23
C ASP A 161 -13.86 -7.15 -6.57
N SER A 162 -13.51 -7.86 -7.66
CA SER A 162 -13.33 -7.25 -8.99
C SER A 162 -14.61 -6.67 -9.58
N ASP A 163 -15.77 -7.04 -9.02
CA ASP A 163 -17.08 -6.56 -9.46
C ASP A 163 -17.34 -5.10 -9.01
N SER A 164 -16.46 -4.53 -8.20
CA SER A 164 -16.52 -3.11 -7.80
C SER A 164 -16.09 -2.19 -8.95
N GLU A 165 -16.86 -1.13 -9.19
CA GLU A 165 -16.56 -0.13 -10.24
C GLU A 165 -15.17 0.50 -10.04
N ASP A 166 -14.82 0.82 -8.79
CA ASP A 166 -13.53 1.41 -8.43
C ASP A 166 -12.42 0.39 -8.09
N TYR A 167 -12.55 -0.87 -8.49
CA TYR A 167 -11.63 -1.95 -8.08
C TYR A 167 -10.16 -1.60 -8.29
N HIS A 168 -9.82 -1.04 -9.45
CA HIS A 168 -8.44 -0.68 -9.77
C HIS A 168 -7.89 0.41 -8.84
N GLU A 169 -8.66 1.48 -8.61
CA GLU A 169 -8.24 2.56 -7.72
C GLU A 169 -8.11 2.08 -6.27
N VAL A 170 -9.08 1.31 -5.79
CA VAL A 170 -9.06 0.74 -4.44
C VAL A 170 -7.86 -0.19 -4.27
N MET A 171 -7.58 -1.05 -5.25
CA MET A 171 -6.44 -1.98 -5.19
C MET A 171 -5.09 -1.27 -5.20
N GLU A 172 -4.91 -0.21 -6.01
CA GLU A 172 -3.67 0.57 -6.03
C GLU A 172 -3.48 1.30 -4.68
N ASN A 173 -4.52 1.96 -4.15
CA ASN A 173 -4.47 2.59 -2.82
C ASN A 173 -4.19 1.56 -1.71
N LEU A 174 -4.86 0.40 -1.76
CA LEU A 174 -4.69 -0.66 -0.75
C LEU A 174 -3.28 -1.22 -0.77
N PHE A 175 -2.68 -1.31 -1.94
CA PHE A 175 -1.32 -1.79 -2.08
C PHE A 175 -0.28 -0.80 -1.56
N LEU A 176 -0.43 0.49 -1.86
CA LEU A 176 0.38 1.54 -1.25
C LEU A 176 0.24 1.53 0.28
N TYR A 177 -0.97 1.30 0.78
CA TYR A 177 -1.22 1.13 2.21
C TYR A 177 -0.51 -0.09 2.79
N VAL A 178 -0.56 -1.24 2.10
CA VAL A 178 0.12 -2.48 2.52
C VAL A 178 1.64 -2.30 2.56
N ILE A 179 2.25 -1.70 1.54
CA ILE A 179 3.70 -1.44 1.53
C ILE A 179 4.06 -0.47 2.66
N SER A 180 3.40 0.68 2.73
CA SER A 180 3.73 1.70 3.73
C SER A 180 3.55 1.17 5.17
N THR A 181 2.53 0.34 5.40
CA THR A 181 2.35 -0.30 6.71
C THR A 181 3.43 -1.36 6.97
N LEU A 182 3.82 -2.13 5.95
CA LEU A 182 4.92 -3.10 6.07
C LEU A 182 6.25 -2.41 6.42
N GLU A 183 6.55 -1.27 5.80
CA GLU A 183 7.75 -0.47 6.09
C GLU A 183 7.78 0.02 7.54
N LEU A 184 6.63 0.39 8.10
CA LEU A 184 6.49 0.84 9.49
C LEU A 184 6.55 -0.29 10.51
N MET A 185 6.03 -1.47 10.17
CA MET A 185 6.00 -2.63 11.08
C MET A 185 7.35 -3.34 11.16
N VAL A 186 8.24 -3.15 10.18
CA VAL A 186 9.45 -3.96 10.03
C VAL A 186 10.70 -3.09 9.98
N ALA A 187 11.51 -3.17 11.04
CA ALA A 187 12.85 -2.59 11.08
C ALA A 187 13.91 -3.54 10.49
N GLU A 188 13.87 -4.81 10.86
CA GLU A 188 14.89 -5.82 10.53
C GLU A 188 14.26 -7.04 9.83
N ASP A 189 14.72 -8.24 10.19
CA ASP A 189 14.24 -9.52 9.68
C ASP A 189 12.80 -9.81 10.13
N TYR A 190 12.00 -10.42 9.25
CA TYR A 190 10.58 -10.67 9.50
C TYR A 190 10.05 -11.85 8.69
N MET A 191 8.86 -12.33 9.02
CA MET A 191 8.13 -13.34 8.25
C MET A 191 6.80 -12.78 7.77
N ILE A 192 6.34 -13.25 6.61
CA ILE A 192 4.97 -13.02 6.14
C ILE A 192 4.22 -14.33 6.20
N VAL A 193 3.02 -14.30 6.79
CA VAL A 193 1.99 -15.33 6.69
C VAL A 193 0.93 -14.83 5.73
N TYR A 194 0.85 -15.44 4.55
CA TYR A 194 -0.15 -15.16 3.55
C TYR A 194 -1.29 -16.18 3.67
N LEU A 195 -2.39 -15.75 4.27
CA LEU A 195 -3.61 -16.54 4.39
C LEU A 195 -4.41 -16.43 3.09
N ASN A 196 -4.28 -17.45 2.25
CA ASN A 196 -4.99 -17.53 0.96
C ASN A 196 -6.40 -18.14 1.10
N GLY A 197 -6.66 -18.85 2.20
CA GLY A 197 -7.86 -19.66 2.37
C GLY A 197 -9.15 -18.89 2.08
N ALA A 198 -10.07 -19.54 1.37
CA ALA A 198 -11.39 -19.04 1.02
C ALA A 198 -11.42 -17.78 0.14
N THR A 199 -10.29 -17.35 -0.44
CA THR A 199 -10.26 -16.21 -1.36
C THR A 199 -10.62 -16.64 -2.78
N PRO A 200 -11.75 -16.16 -3.35
CA PRO A 200 -12.10 -16.42 -4.74
C PRO A 200 -11.14 -15.68 -5.68
N HIS A 201 -10.88 -16.27 -6.85
CA HIS A 201 -9.96 -15.74 -7.86
C HIS A 201 -10.23 -14.28 -8.26
N ARG A 202 -11.51 -13.88 -8.29
CA ARG A 202 -11.93 -12.51 -8.64
C ARG A 202 -11.41 -11.42 -7.70
N ARG A 203 -10.95 -11.77 -6.49
CA ARG A 203 -10.33 -10.82 -5.55
C ARG A 203 -8.83 -10.67 -5.73
N MET A 204 -8.25 -11.45 -6.63
CA MET A 204 -6.81 -11.55 -6.78
C MET A 204 -6.33 -10.66 -7.93
N PRO A 205 -5.29 -9.83 -7.71
CA PRO A 205 -4.71 -9.04 -8.78
C PRO A 205 -4.02 -9.95 -9.83
N GLY A 206 -4.00 -9.50 -11.08
CA GLY A 206 -3.35 -10.22 -12.18
C GLY A 206 -1.82 -10.21 -12.11
N LEU A 207 -1.17 -11.01 -12.97
CA LEU A 207 0.30 -11.18 -12.97
C LEU A 207 1.07 -9.86 -13.19
N GLY A 208 0.59 -8.99 -14.08
CA GLY A 208 1.23 -7.71 -14.35
C GLY A 208 1.25 -6.79 -13.12
N TRP A 209 0.17 -6.84 -12.34
CA TRP A 209 0.08 -6.11 -11.08
C TRP A 209 1.02 -6.72 -10.04
N LEU A 210 1.08 -8.05 -9.89
CA LEU A 210 2.03 -8.71 -8.98
C LEU A 210 3.48 -8.35 -9.30
N LYS A 211 3.83 -8.27 -10.59
CA LYS A 211 5.15 -7.85 -11.03
C LYS A 211 5.45 -6.41 -10.61
N ARG A 212 4.55 -5.47 -10.91
CA ARG A 212 4.68 -4.05 -10.48
C ARG A 212 4.79 -3.96 -8.96
N CYS A 213 3.96 -4.71 -8.25
CA CYS A 213 3.95 -4.82 -6.81
C CYS A 213 5.33 -5.23 -6.27
N TYR A 214 5.91 -6.33 -6.77
CA TYR A 214 7.23 -6.78 -6.36
C TYR A 214 8.36 -5.77 -6.67
N GLN A 215 8.21 -4.96 -7.71
CA GLN A 215 9.17 -3.90 -8.07
C GLN A 215 9.09 -2.69 -7.14
N MET A 216 7.88 -2.32 -6.70
CA MET A 216 7.65 -1.21 -5.76
C MET A 216 8.09 -1.52 -4.33
N ILE A 217 8.14 -2.79 -3.94
CA ILE A 217 8.63 -3.16 -2.61
C ILE A 217 10.12 -2.82 -2.49
N ASP A 218 10.46 -2.05 -1.45
CA ASP A 218 11.83 -1.64 -1.18
C ASP A 218 12.80 -2.83 -1.10
N ARG A 219 14.05 -2.59 -1.51
CA ARG A 219 15.09 -3.62 -1.53
C ARG A 219 15.37 -4.17 -0.13
N ARG A 220 15.29 -3.34 0.92
CA ARG A 220 15.46 -3.73 2.33
C ARG A 220 14.41 -4.76 2.74
N LEU A 221 13.14 -4.48 2.48
CA LEU A 221 12.03 -5.39 2.82
C LEU A 221 12.21 -6.77 2.14
N ARG A 222 12.53 -6.78 0.85
CA ARG A 222 12.77 -8.03 0.11
C ARG A 222 13.95 -8.84 0.66
N LYS A 223 15.01 -8.17 1.13
CA LYS A 223 16.20 -8.81 1.72
C LYS A 223 15.89 -9.38 3.10
N ASN A 224 15.25 -8.60 3.96
CA ASN A 224 15.00 -8.93 5.36
C ASN A 224 13.88 -9.96 5.57
N LEU A 225 13.03 -10.19 4.57
CA LEU A 225 12.05 -11.28 4.63
C LEU A 225 12.77 -12.63 4.84
N LYS A 226 12.48 -13.37 5.91
CA LYS A 226 13.05 -14.71 6.15
C LYS A 226 12.22 -15.81 5.52
N SER A 227 10.91 -15.70 5.64
CA SER A 227 9.97 -16.71 5.15
C SER A 227 8.68 -16.05 4.68
N PHE A 228 8.14 -16.54 3.57
CA PHE A 228 6.83 -16.20 3.04
C PHE A 228 5.97 -17.48 3.08
N ILE A 229 5.18 -17.64 4.14
CA ILE A 229 4.40 -18.84 4.40
C ILE A 229 3.01 -18.65 3.80
N ILE A 230 2.65 -19.46 2.82
CA ILE A 230 1.33 -19.45 2.18
C ILE A 230 0.48 -20.55 2.78
N VAL A 231 -0.62 -20.15 3.42
CA VAL A 231 -1.56 -21.04 4.09
C VAL A 231 -2.75 -21.30 3.16
N HIS A 232 -3.08 -22.58 2.98
CA HIS A 232 -4.09 -23.07 2.03
C HIS A 232 -3.90 -22.48 0.61
N PRO A 233 -2.73 -22.68 -0.02
CA PRO A 233 -2.49 -22.22 -1.38
C PRO A 233 -3.53 -22.77 -2.37
N SER A 234 -4.18 -21.88 -3.12
CA SER A 234 -5.01 -22.27 -4.27
C SER A 234 -4.16 -22.77 -5.43
N TRP A 235 -4.77 -23.53 -6.35
CA TRP A 235 -4.11 -23.90 -7.60
C TRP A 235 -3.65 -22.67 -8.38
N PHE A 236 -4.47 -21.62 -8.39
CA PHE A 236 -4.14 -20.35 -9.03
C PHE A 236 -2.87 -19.70 -8.47
N ILE A 237 -2.73 -19.58 -7.15
CA ILE A 237 -1.51 -19.03 -6.53
C ILE A 237 -0.28 -19.86 -6.89
N ARG A 238 -0.39 -21.20 -6.86
CA ARG A 238 0.71 -22.09 -7.26
C ARG A 238 1.13 -21.84 -8.70
N THR A 239 0.17 -21.74 -9.62
CA THR A 239 0.42 -21.46 -11.04
C THR A 239 1.05 -20.09 -11.26
N ILE A 240 0.50 -19.04 -10.63
CA ILE A 240 1.06 -17.69 -10.71
C ILE A 240 2.51 -17.69 -10.21
N LEU A 241 2.79 -18.23 -9.02
CA LEU A 241 4.13 -18.24 -8.46
C LEU A 241 5.12 -19.02 -9.33
N ALA A 242 4.66 -20.09 -9.99
CA ALA A 242 5.48 -20.83 -10.95
C ALA A 242 5.80 -19.99 -12.21
N ILE A 243 4.81 -19.29 -12.76
CA ILE A 243 4.97 -18.43 -13.95
C ILE A 243 5.79 -17.19 -13.64
N THR A 244 5.63 -16.60 -12.45
CA THR A 244 6.38 -15.39 -12.05
C THR A 244 7.81 -15.70 -11.60
N ARG A 245 8.16 -16.99 -11.41
CA ARG A 245 9.48 -17.44 -10.95
C ARG A 245 10.67 -16.83 -11.70
N PRO A 246 10.65 -16.63 -13.03
CA PRO A 246 11.76 -15.99 -13.76
C PRO A 246 11.98 -14.51 -13.40
N PHE A 247 10.95 -13.83 -12.88
CA PHE A 247 10.99 -12.41 -12.56
C PHE A 247 11.30 -12.12 -11.09
N ILE A 248 11.15 -13.12 -10.22
CA ILE A 248 11.54 -13.05 -8.80
C ILE A 248 12.91 -13.68 -8.61
N SER A 249 13.69 -13.16 -7.67
CA SER A 249 15.02 -13.74 -7.41
C SER A 249 14.89 -15.19 -6.90
N THR A 250 15.84 -16.05 -7.25
CA THR A 250 15.93 -17.42 -6.70
C THR A 250 15.98 -17.40 -5.17
N LYS A 251 16.67 -16.41 -4.58
CA LYS A 251 16.72 -16.20 -3.13
C LYS A 251 15.33 -15.95 -2.55
N PHE A 252 14.49 -15.16 -3.22
CA PHE A 252 13.12 -14.91 -2.78
C PHE A 252 12.25 -16.16 -2.95
N SER A 253 12.37 -16.86 -4.09
CA SER A 253 11.63 -18.10 -4.34
C SER A 253 11.88 -19.14 -3.24
N ASN A 254 13.13 -19.24 -2.75
CA ASN A 254 13.51 -20.14 -1.66
C ASN A 254 12.93 -19.75 -0.29
N LYS A 255 12.39 -18.54 -0.14
CA LYS A 255 11.70 -18.09 1.09
C LYS A 255 10.25 -18.55 1.12
N ILE A 256 9.68 -18.97 -0.01
CA ILE A 256 8.27 -19.36 -0.11
C ILE A 256 8.08 -20.76 0.46
N LYS A 257 7.18 -20.89 1.43
CA LYS A 257 6.76 -22.16 2.03
C LYS A 257 5.26 -22.32 1.87
N TYR A 258 4.81 -23.51 1.54
CA TYR A 258 3.38 -23.83 1.45
C TYR A 258 2.99 -24.67 2.66
N VAL A 259 1.91 -24.30 3.34
CA VAL A 259 1.28 -25.10 4.39
C VAL A 259 -0.18 -25.32 4.05
N ASN A 260 -0.67 -26.53 4.27
CA ASN A 260 -2.02 -26.93 3.88
C ASN A 260 -3.00 -26.98 5.04
N SER A 261 -2.54 -26.70 6.28
CA SER A 261 -3.39 -26.60 7.47
C SER A 261 -2.91 -25.52 8.44
N LEU A 262 -3.80 -25.08 9.33
CA LEU A 262 -3.46 -24.20 10.44
C LEU A 262 -2.58 -24.88 11.51
N ASP A 263 -2.62 -26.21 11.60
CA ASP A 263 -1.74 -26.96 12.51
C ASP A 263 -0.29 -26.94 12.03
N GLU A 264 -0.06 -27.12 10.71
CA GLU A 264 1.27 -26.95 10.10
C GLU A 264 1.81 -25.53 10.31
N LEU A 265 0.94 -24.51 10.27
CA LEU A 265 1.33 -23.12 10.56
C LEU A 265 1.77 -22.96 12.02
N ARG A 266 1.03 -23.55 12.98
CA ARG A 266 1.34 -23.50 14.42
C ARG A 266 2.70 -24.11 14.75
N GLU A 267 3.16 -25.09 13.99
CA GLU A 267 4.50 -25.67 14.16
C GLU A 267 5.62 -24.73 13.70
N LEU A 268 5.32 -23.76 12.82
CA LEU A 268 6.31 -22.86 12.25
C LEU A 268 6.42 -21.53 12.99
N ILE A 269 5.33 -21.05 13.61
CA ILE A 269 5.29 -19.73 14.26
C ILE A 269 4.46 -19.73 15.55
N PRO A 270 4.77 -18.81 16.49
CA PRO A 270 3.86 -18.49 17.59
C PRO A 270 2.53 -17.95 17.06
N MET A 271 1.41 -18.44 17.61
CA MET A 271 0.05 -18.16 17.11
C MET A 271 -0.75 -17.23 18.04
N GLU A 272 -0.19 -16.78 19.17
CA GLU A 272 -0.89 -16.07 20.24
C GLU A 272 -1.52 -14.74 19.78
N TYR A 273 -0.87 -14.06 18.82
CA TYR A 273 -1.32 -12.78 18.28
C TYR A 273 -1.71 -12.86 16.79
N VAL A 274 -1.74 -14.06 16.22
CA VAL A 274 -2.11 -14.28 14.82
C VAL A 274 -3.63 -14.34 14.72
N HIS A 275 -4.24 -13.29 14.18
CA HIS A 275 -5.68 -13.27 13.95
C HIS A 275 -6.02 -14.00 12.64
N ILE A 276 -6.66 -15.16 12.76
CA ILE A 276 -7.16 -15.94 11.62
C ILE A 276 -8.64 -15.61 11.37
N PRO A 277 -9.01 -15.17 10.16
CA PRO A 277 -10.41 -14.96 9.80
C PRO A 277 -11.25 -16.23 9.87
N GLU A 278 -12.50 -16.10 10.30
CA GLU A 278 -13.45 -17.21 10.48
C GLU A 278 -13.65 -18.05 9.22
N CYS A 279 -13.67 -17.42 8.03
CA CYS A 279 -13.80 -18.13 6.77
C CYS A 279 -12.61 -19.07 6.47
N ILE A 280 -11.43 -18.77 7.01
CA ILE A 280 -10.23 -19.61 6.85
C ILE A 280 -10.26 -20.74 7.87
N ILE A 281 -10.73 -20.49 9.10
CA ILE A 281 -10.93 -21.54 10.11
C ILE A 281 -11.90 -22.60 9.57
N ARG A 282 -13.06 -22.16 9.07
CA ARG A 282 -14.05 -23.07 8.49
C ARG A 282 -13.49 -23.87 7.30
N LEU A 283 -12.70 -23.23 6.44
CA LEU A 283 -12.06 -23.92 5.32
C LEU A 283 -11.05 -24.99 5.81
N ASP A 284 -10.26 -24.68 6.84
CA ASP A 284 -9.32 -25.64 7.43
C ASP A 284 -10.05 -26.88 7.97
N GLU A 285 -11.19 -26.68 8.65
CA GLU A 285 -12.07 -27.75 9.12
C GLU A 285 -12.64 -28.59 7.95
N GLU A 286 -13.22 -27.95 6.94
CA GLU A 286 -13.75 -28.62 5.74
C GLU A 286 -12.68 -29.46 5.02
N LEU A 287 -11.45 -28.94 4.90
CA LEU A 287 -10.33 -29.65 4.28
C LEU A 287 -9.84 -30.83 5.15
N LYS A 288 -9.86 -30.69 6.48
CA LYS A 288 -9.54 -31.78 7.41
C LYS A 288 -10.55 -32.91 7.29
N GLU A 289 -11.85 -32.60 7.33
CA GLU A 289 -12.92 -33.59 7.17
C GLU A 289 -12.86 -34.31 5.83
N ALA A 290 -12.61 -33.59 4.73
CA ALA A 290 -12.45 -34.18 3.40
C ALA A 290 -11.24 -35.12 3.33
N THR A 291 -10.14 -34.75 3.99
CA THR A 291 -8.93 -35.57 4.06
C THR A 291 -9.15 -36.84 4.89
N GLU A 292 -9.84 -36.73 6.03
CA GLU A 292 -10.22 -37.88 6.87
C GLU A 292 -11.18 -38.83 6.15
N SER A 293 -12.22 -38.27 5.51
CA SER A 293 -13.16 -39.05 4.71
C SER A 293 -12.46 -39.81 3.58
N SER A 294 -11.49 -39.17 2.91
CA SER A 294 -10.70 -39.81 1.86
C SER A 294 -9.80 -40.93 2.40
N LYS A 295 -9.21 -40.77 3.60
CA LYS A 295 -8.42 -41.81 4.27
C LYS A 295 -9.29 -43.01 4.70
N ILE A 296 -10.50 -42.75 5.18
CA ILE A 296 -11.45 -43.81 5.54
C ILE A 296 -11.89 -44.56 4.28
N ASN A 297 -12.24 -43.83 3.21
CA ASN A 297 -12.62 -44.44 1.94
C ASN A 297 -11.49 -45.30 1.36
N SER A 298 -10.24 -44.81 1.37
CA SER A 298 -9.10 -45.61 0.88
C SER A 298 -8.81 -46.83 1.76
N PHE A 299 -9.03 -46.74 3.08
CA PHE A 299 -8.92 -47.88 3.99
C PHE A 299 -10.02 -48.93 3.75
N LEU A 300 -11.26 -48.49 3.51
CA LEU A 300 -12.40 -49.39 3.29
C LEU A 300 -12.39 -50.07 1.92
N LEU A 301 -11.88 -49.40 0.87
CA LEU A 301 -11.84 -49.96 -0.49
C LEU A 301 -10.66 -50.94 -0.72
N GLY A 302 -9.66 -50.99 0.17
CA GLY A 302 -8.49 -51.86 0.02
C GLY A 302 -7.64 -51.54 -1.22
N PRO A 303 -6.44 -52.13 -1.38
CA PRO A 303 -5.70 -52.00 -2.63
C PRO A 303 -6.46 -52.71 -3.74
N GLU A 304 -6.86 -51.96 -4.78
CA GLU A 304 -7.39 -52.54 -6.03
C GLU A 304 -6.52 -53.71 -6.49
N PRO A 305 -7.09 -54.89 -6.80
CA PRO A 305 -6.32 -55.99 -7.33
C PRO A 305 -5.73 -55.54 -8.66
N SER A 306 -4.39 -55.48 -8.72
CA SER A 306 -3.64 -55.20 -9.93
C SER A 306 -4.15 -56.08 -11.06
N ALA A 307 -4.71 -55.46 -12.10
CA ALA A 307 -5.13 -56.15 -13.31
C ALA A 307 -3.92 -56.93 -13.87
N SER A 308 -3.93 -58.25 -13.66
CA SER A 308 -2.93 -59.16 -14.19
C SER A 308 -2.99 -59.11 -15.71
N ARG A 309 -1.90 -58.64 -16.30
CA ARG A 309 -1.61 -58.63 -17.73
C ARG A 309 -1.79 -60.04 -18.30
N THR A 310 -2.90 -60.29 -18.99
CA THR A 310 -3.13 -61.53 -19.75
C THR A 310 -2.06 -61.65 -20.84
N GLN A 311 -1.07 -62.53 -20.62
CA GLN A 311 -0.20 -63.02 -21.68
C GLN A 311 -1.01 -64.00 -22.54
N ASN A 312 -1.52 -63.53 -23.68
CA ASN A 312 -1.92 -64.44 -24.75
C ASN A 312 -0.67 -64.85 -25.53
N LYS A 313 -0.24 -66.10 -25.32
CA LYS A 313 0.70 -66.83 -26.15
C LYS A 313 -0.12 -67.67 -27.15
N PRO A 314 0.12 -67.61 -28.46
CA PRO A 314 -0.28 -68.69 -29.36
C PRO A 314 0.92 -69.60 -29.63
N ASP A 315 0.72 -70.89 -29.37
CA ASP A 315 1.65 -71.97 -29.70
C ASP A 315 1.55 -72.36 -31.20
N GLU A 316 2.73 -72.58 -31.78
CA GLU A 316 3.15 -73.51 -32.85
C GLU A 316 2.15 -74.24 -33.77
N ALA A 317 2.40 -74.11 -35.08
CA ALA A 317 2.54 -75.20 -36.06
C ALA A 317 3.27 -74.59 -37.30
N GLY A 318 4.42 -75.00 -37.81
CA GLY A 318 4.99 -76.35 -37.93
C GLY A 318 4.75 -76.86 -39.36
N VAL A 319 5.63 -76.58 -40.33
CA VAL A 319 5.95 -77.43 -41.52
C VAL A 319 7.30 -76.96 -42.11
N SER A 320 8.26 -77.89 -42.18
CA SER A 320 9.61 -77.79 -42.80
C SER A 320 9.60 -78.30 -44.25
N PRO A 321 10.74 -78.69 -44.88
CA PRO A 321 11.66 -77.80 -45.60
C PRO A 321 11.90 -78.26 -47.06
N SER A 322 12.50 -77.39 -47.89
CA SER A 322 13.61 -77.67 -48.85
C SER A 322 13.94 -76.40 -49.62
#